data_AF-A0A848VFS6-F1
#
_entry.id   AF-A0A848VFS6-F1
#
_cell.length_a   1.000
_cell.length_b   1.000
_cell.length_c   1.000
_cell.angle_alpha   90.00
_cell.angle_beta   90.00
_cell.angle_gamma   90.00
#
_symmetry.space_group_name_H-M   'P 1'
#
loop_
_entity.id
_entity.type
_entity.pdbx_description
1 polymer ?
#
loop_
_entity_poly.entity_id
_entity_poly.type
_entity_poly.pdbx_seq_one_letter_code
_entity_poly.pdbx_strand_id
1 'polypeptide(L)'
;MQNAVKAKTESSGPAMPRSTAPADARLFFVEPANNATLKNPVTVVFGLEGMEVVPAGTDAPASGHHHLLVDVPLPTMDLPIPADANHVHFGKGDTETTLTLSPGEHTLQLLLGDYLHIPHQPPVMSETIRITVQ
;
A
#
# COMPACT_ATOMS: atom_id res chain seq x y z
N MET A 1 23.91 5.77 -47.33
CA MET A 1 23.01 6.69 -46.59
C MET A 1 22.33 5.87 -45.51
N GLN A 2 22.79 6.00 -44.27
CA GLN A 2 22.26 5.25 -43.12
C GLN A 2 21.15 6.10 -42.49
N ASN A 3 19.91 5.61 -42.47
CA ASN A 3 18.83 6.20 -41.68
C ASN A 3 18.74 5.44 -40.35
N ALA A 4 19.26 6.03 -39.29
CA ALA A 4 19.00 5.61 -37.93
C ALA A 4 17.77 6.36 -37.40
N VAL A 5 16.70 5.63 -37.11
CA VAL A 5 15.56 6.14 -36.34
C VAL A 5 16.01 6.22 -34.88
N LYS A 6 16.18 7.44 -34.37
CA LYS A 6 16.37 7.69 -32.93
C LYS A 6 15.06 7.39 -32.21
N ALA A 7 15.04 6.34 -31.40
CA ALA A 7 13.99 6.10 -30.43
C ALA A 7 13.97 7.24 -29.40
N LYS A 8 12.77 7.74 -29.12
CA LYS A 8 12.48 8.78 -28.14
C LYS A 8 12.60 8.15 -26.75
N THR A 9 13.65 8.48 -26.02
CA THR A 9 13.85 8.06 -24.62
C THR A 9 12.80 8.74 -23.75
N GLU A 10 11.95 7.94 -23.09
CA GLU A 10 11.16 8.39 -21.96
C GLU A 10 12.11 8.72 -20.80
N SER A 11 11.98 9.94 -20.28
CA SER A 11 12.81 10.46 -19.21
C SER A 11 12.30 9.92 -17.87
N SER A 12 12.91 8.83 -17.37
CA SER A 12 12.81 8.49 -15.95
C SER A 12 13.61 9.52 -15.15
N GLY A 13 12.93 10.32 -14.32
CA GLY A 13 13.61 11.06 -13.25
C GLY A 13 14.39 10.10 -12.35
N PRO A 14 15.32 10.59 -11.51
CA PRO A 14 16.06 9.71 -10.61
C PRO A 14 15.08 9.06 -9.64
N ALA A 15 14.89 7.74 -9.75
CA ALA A 15 14.17 6.96 -8.75
C ALA A 15 14.87 7.13 -7.40
N MET A 16 14.12 7.47 -6.36
CA MET A 16 14.67 7.56 -5.01
C MET A 16 15.10 6.16 -4.55
N PRO A 17 16.25 6.01 -3.86
CA PRO A 17 16.65 4.71 -3.35
C PRO A 17 15.58 4.18 -2.38
N ARG A 18 15.00 3.02 -2.72
CA ARG A 18 13.91 2.39 -1.96
C ARG A 18 14.47 1.51 -0.85
N SER A 19 13.84 1.56 0.32
CA SER A 19 14.14 0.67 1.44
C SER A 19 13.93 -0.80 1.05
N THR A 20 14.81 -1.70 1.47
CA THR A 20 14.67 -3.14 1.17
C THR A 20 13.71 -3.83 2.12
N ALA A 21 13.01 -4.86 1.64
CA ALA A 21 12.19 -5.75 2.46
C ALA A 21 12.69 -7.20 2.37
N PRO A 22 12.57 -8.00 3.45
CA PRO A 22 12.81 -9.44 3.41
C PRO A 22 11.91 -10.13 2.37
N ALA A 23 12.43 -11.16 1.71
CA ALA A 23 11.70 -11.87 0.65
C ALA A 23 10.48 -12.64 1.16
N ASP A 24 10.45 -12.96 2.46
CA ASP A 24 9.37 -13.64 3.16
C ASP A 24 8.45 -12.69 3.94
N ALA A 25 8.63 -11.38 3.79
CA ALA A 25 7.73 -10.39 4.39
C ALA A 25 6.32 -10.51 3.79
N ARG A 26 5.29 -10.51 4.64
CA ARG A 26 3.89 -10.67 4.22
C ARG A 26 3.01 -9.63 4.89
N LEU A 27 2.22 -8.94 4.07
CA LEU A 27 1.19 -8.02 4.51
C LEU A 27 -0.18 -8.59 4.11
N PHE A 28 -1.14 -8.61 5.03
CA PHE A 28 -2.43 -9.26 4.80
C PHE A 28 -3.54 -8.64 5.64
N PHE A 29 -4.77 -8.89 5.22
CA PHE A 29 -5.95 -8.59 6.03
C PHE A 29 -6.17 -9.73 7.01
N VAL A 30 -6.23 -9.39 8.30
CA VAL A 30 -6.80 -10.28 9.33
C VAL A 30 -8.32 -10.26 9.20
N GLU A 31 -8.89 -9.06 9.06
CA GLU A 31 -10.30 -8.80 8.75
C GLU A 31 -10.41 -7.54 7.85
N PRO A 32 -11.43 -7.41 6.99
CA PRO A 32 -12.41 -8.44 6.66
C PRO A 32 -11.86 -9.49 5.68
N ALA A 33 -12.55 -10.61 5.56
CA ALA A 33 -12.25 -11.62 4.55
C ALA A 33 -12.64 -11.13 3.13
N ASN A 34 -11.97 -11.67 2.11
CA ASN A 34 -12.36 -11.46 0.72
C ASN A 34 -13.79 -11.95 0.46
N ASN A 35 -14.55 -11.17 -0.30
CA ASN A 35 -15.97 -11.31 -0.60
C ASN A 35 -16.93 -11.19 0.60
N ALA A 36 -16.50 -10.56 1.70
CA ALA A 36 -17.36 -10.33 2.85
C ALA A 36 -18.48 -9.30 2.55
N THR A 37 -19.68 -9.57 3.05
CA THR A 37 -20.79 -8.62 3.09
C THR A 37 -20.91 -8.03 4.49
N LEU A 38 -20.81 -6.72 4.61
CA LEU A 38 -20.62 -5.99 5.87
C LEU A 38 -21.61 -4.83 5.97
N LYS A 39 -21.76 -4.30 7.18
CA LYS A 39 -22.46 -3.03 7.46
C LYS A 39 -21.46 -2.01 7.98
N ASN A 40 -21.80 -0.73 7.86
CA ASN A 40 -21.00 0.31 8.48
C ASN A 40 -21.13 0.32 10.02
N PRO A 41 -20.06 0.69 10.75
CA PRO A 41 -18.71 0.90 10.23
C PRO A 41 -18.02 -0.43 9.89
N VAL A 42 -17.21 -0.42 8.83
CA VAL A 42 -16.39 -1.57 8.41
C VAL A 42 -15.10 -1.58 9.22
N THR A 43 -14.93 -2.57 10.10
CA THR A 43 -13.66 -2.82 10.78
C THR A 43 -12.68 -3.47 9.81
N VAL A 44 -11.45 -2.96 9.77
CA VAL A 44 -10.34 -3.52 8.99
C VAL A 44 -9.14 -3.70 9.90
N VAL A 45 -8.58 -4.91 9.93
CA VAL A 45 -7.45 -5.31 10.78
C VAL A 45 -6.32 -5.80 9.89
N PHE A 46 -5.13 -5.27 10.11
CA PHE A 46 -3.93 -5.50 9.31
C PHE A 46 -3.01 -6.49 10.02
N GLY A 47 -2.37 -7.36 9.24
CA GLY A 47 -1.31 -8.25 9.72
C GLY A 47 -0.04 -8.03 8.90
N LEU A 48 1.11 -8.01 9.59
CA LEU A 48 2.45 -7.94 9.00
C LEU A 48 3.33 -9.04 9.60
N GLU A 49 3.99 -9.82 8.75
CA GLU A 49 5.00 -10.82 9.13
C GLU A 49 6.35 -10.47 8.48
N GLY A 50 7.46 -10.77 9.16
CA GLY A 50 8.82 -10.58 8.65
C GLY A 50 9.36 -9.14 8.71
N MET A 51 8.55 -8.18 9.19
CA MET A 51 8.92 -6.76 9.31
C MET A 51 8.29 -6.11 10.54
N GLU A 52 8.82 -4.97 10.95
CA GLU A 52 8.30 -4.19 12.08
C GLU A 52 7.42 -3.02 11.62
N VAL A 53 6.34 -2.78 12.38
CA VAL A 53 5.47 -1.62 12.20
C VAL A 53 6.00 -0.49 13.09
N VAL A 54 6.41 0.63 12.47
CA VAL A 54 6.98 1.80 13.17
C VAL A 54 6.28 3.09 12.72
N PRO A 55 6.32 4.17 13.52
CA PRO A 55 5.78 5.46 13.08
C PRO A 55 6.49 5.99 11.83
N ALA A 56 5.74 6.63 10.93
CA ALA A 56 6.29 7.32 9.77
C ALA A 56 7.40 8.31 10.18
N GLY A 57 8.43 8.45 9.34
CA GLY A 57 9.65 9.21 9.65
C GLY A 57 10.68 8.46 10.51
N THR A 58 10.35 7.29 11.06
CA THR A 58 11.31 6.43 11.76
C THR A 58 12.07 5.57 10.75
N ASP A 59 13.31 5.96 10.43
CA ASP A 59 14.19 5.17 9.57
C ASP A 59 14.82 4.02 10.38
N ALA A 60 14.25 2.82 10.23
CA ALA A 60 14.74 1.60 10.86
C ALA A 60 14.79 0.42 9.87
N PRO A 61 15.73 -0.52 10.02
CA PRO A 61 15.84 -1.68 9.16
C PRO A 61 14.56 -2.53 9.16
N ALA A 62 14.18 -3.07 7.99
CA ALA A 62 13.05 -3.98 7.83
C ALA A 62 11.75 -3.49 8.52
N SER A 63 11.49 -2.18 8.41
CA SER A 63 10.35 -1.53 9.06
C SER A 63 9.54 -0.67 8.09
N GLY A 64 8.30 -0.37 8.48
CA GLY A 64 7.44 0.55 7.74
C GLY A 64 6.15 0.83 8.47
N HIS A 65 5.18 1.40 7.76
CA HIS A 65 3.83 1.62 8.27
C HIS A 65 2.77 1.33 7.22
N HIS A 66 1.56 1.03 7.70
CA HIS A 66 0.47 0.60 6.85
C HIS A 66 -0.12 1.76 6.05
N HIS A 67 -0.53 1.43 4.83
CA HIS A 67 -1.46 2.20 4.02
C HIS A 67 -2.59 1.29 3.56
N LEU A 68 -3.80 1.85 3.45
CA LEU A 68 -4.94 1.17 2.88
C LEU A 68 -5.41 1.90 1.63
N LEU A 69 -5.41 1.18 0.50
CA LEU A 69 -5.93 1.62 -0.78
C LEU A 69 -7.39 1.20 -0.87
N VAL A 70 -8.28 2.16 -1.12
CA VAL A 70 -9.72 1.98 -1.24
C VAL A 70 -10.13 2.37 -2.65
N ASP A 71 -10.62 1.43 -3.45
CA ASP A 71 -11.14 1.66 -4.81
C ASP A 71 -10.17 2.32 -5.80
N VAL A 72 -8.87 2.09 -5.61
CA VAL A 72 -7.80 2.60 -6.48
C VAL A 72 -6.80 1.50 -6.84
N PRO A 73 -6.16 1.58 -8.02
CA PRO A 73 -5.04 0.69 -8.34
C PRO A 73 -3.81 1.02 -7.48
N LEU A 74 -2.81 0.14 -7.53
CA LEU A 74 -1.51 0.40 -6.91
C LEU A 74 -0.88 1.71 -7.45
N PRO A 75 -0.27 2.53 -6.58
CA PRO A 75 0.44 3.74 -6.98
C PRO A 75 1.78 3.42 -7.65
N THR A 76 2.50 4.46 -8.07
CA THR A 76 3.89 4.32 -8.49
C THR A 76 4.75 3.92 -7.28
N MET A 77 5.65 2.96 -7.48
CA MET A 77 6.36 2.28 -6.39
C MET A 77 7.63 2.99 -5.92
N ASP A 78 8.13 3.95 -6.69
CA ASP A 78 9.36 4.73 -6.42
C ASP A 78 9.07 6.18 -6.00
N LEU A 79 7.81 6.50 -5.72
CA LEU A 79 7.35 7.79 -5.20
C LEU A 79 6.59 7.59 -3.89
N PRO A 80 6.46 8.64 -3.06
CA PRO A 80 5.59 8.60 -1.91
C PRO A 80 4.16 8.24 -2.32
N ILE A 81 3.52 7.39 -1.53
CA ILE A 81 2.10 7.02 -1.71
C ILE A 81 1.26 8.31 -1.68
N PRO A 82 0.29 8.48 -2.61
CA PRO A 82 -0.56 9.66 -2.64
C PRO A 82 -1.25 9.92 -1.30
N ALA A 83 -1.45 11.19 -0.98
CA ALA A 83 -2.17 11.62 0.22
C ALA A 83 -3.54 12.17 -0.20
N ASP A 84 -4.50 11.27 -0.40
CA ASP A 84 -5.88 11.58 -0.76
C ASP A 84 -6.87 10.66 -0.01
N ALA A 85 -8.17 10.81 -0.30
CA ALA A 85 -9.22 10.07 0.41
C ALA A 85 -9.21 8.55 0.16
N ASN A 86 -8.56 8.10 -0.93
CA ASN A 86 -8.51 6.70 -1.33
C ASN A 86 -7.22 5.99 -0.90
N HIS A 87 -6.23 6.74 -0.43
CA HIS A 87 -4.98 6.24 0.16
C HIS A 87 -4.94 6.64 1.62
N VAL A 88 -5.40 5.76 2.51
CA VAL A 88 -5.48 6.03 3.95
C VAL A 88 -4.15 5.69 4.61
N HIS A 89 -3.58 6.65 5.36
CA HIS A 89 -2.27 6.55 5.99
C HIS A 89 -2.38 6.19 7.48
N PHE A 90 -1.57 5.22 7.94
CA PHE A 90 -1.51 4.77 9.34
C PHE A 90 -0.12 5.02 9.94
N GLY A 91 0.33 6.28 9.86
CA GLY A 91 1.70 6.67 10.20
C GLY A 91 2.08 6.61 11.68
N LYS A 92 1.21 6.14 12.59
CA LYS A 92 1.54 5.94 14.01
C LYS A 92 1.85 4.48 14.35
N GLY A 93 1.85 3.61 13.34
CA GLY A 93 1.98 2.17 13.50
C GLY A 93 0.66 1.48 13.84
N ASP A 94 -0.46 2.06 13.38
CA ASP A 94 -1.78 1.48 13.61
C ASP A 94 -1.92 0.14 12.86
N THR A 95 -2.61 -0.81 13.49
CA THR A 95 -2.87 -2.15 12.93
C THR A 95 -4.36 -2.41 12.68
N GLU A 96 -5.21 -1.44 12.96
CA GLU A 96 -6.65 -1.52 12.71
C GLU A 96 -7.23 -0.14 12.41
N THR A 97 -8.40 -0.14 11.76
CA THR A 97 -9.20 1.06 11.54
C THR A 97 -10.67 0.70 11.39
N THR A 98 -11.53 1.72 11.47
CA THR A 98 -12.94 1.63 11.09
C THR A 98 -13.23 2.59 9.96
N LEU A 99 -13.81 2.09 8.87
CA LEU A 99 -14.20 2.89 7.72
C LEU A 99 -15.71 3.09 7.67
N THR A 100 -16.13 4.24 7.14
CA THR A 100 -17.49 4.42 6.63
C THR A 100 -17.43 4.45 5.11
N LEU A 101 -18.04 3.47 4.47
CA LEU A 101 -18.06 3.32 3.01
C LEU A 101 -19.49 3.48 2.50
N SER A 102 -19.65 3.94 1.26
CA SER A 102 -20.96 3.94 0.60
C SER A 102 -21.52 2.52 0.48
N PRO A 103 -22.85 2.32 0.46
CA PRO A 103 -23.41 1.03 0.08
C PRO A 103 -22.97 0.63 -1.34
N GLY A 104 -22.50 -0.61 -1.53
CA GLY A 104 -21.98 -1.09 -2.80
C GLY A 104 -20.76 -2.00 -2.68
N GLU A 105 -20.17 -2.35 -3.82
CA GLU A 105 -18.91 -3.10 -3.88
C GLU A 105 -17.71 -2.17 -3.73
N HIS A 106 -16.71 -2.62 -2.97
CA HIS A 106 -15.44 -1.93 -2.76
C HIS A 106 -14.26 -2.88 -2.91
N THR A 107 -13.13 -2.36 -3.37
CA THR A 107 -11.83 -3.06 -3.34
C THR A 107 -10.93 -2.46 -2.28
N LEU A 108 -10.28 -3.32 -1.50
CA LEU A 108 -9.32 -2.94 -0.48
C LEU A 108 -7.98 -3.63 -0.74
N GLN A 109 -6.88 -2.90 -0.57
CA GLN A 109 -5.53 -3.45 -0.62
C GLN A 109 -4.60 -2.74 0.37
N LEU A 110 -3.78 -3.50 1.09
CA LEU A 110 -2.76 -2.94 1.97
C LEU A 110 -1.44 -2.76 1.22
N LEU A 111 -0.73 -1.70 1.54
CA LEU A 111 0.61 -1.39 1.04
C LEU A 111 1.48 -0.88 2.19
N LEU A 112 2.66 -1.48 2.38
CA LEU A 112 3.64 -1.01 3.36
C LEU A 112 4.49 0.09 2.73
N GLY A 113 4.55 1.25 3.40
CA GLY A 113 5.47 2.33 3.06
C GLY A 113 6.63 2.38 4.06
N ASP A 114 7.80 2.80 3.60
CA ASP A 114 8.93 3.08 4.45
C ASP A 114 8.77 4.40 5.22
N TYR A 115 9.83 4.88 5.87
CA TYR A 115 9.81 6.12 6.66
C TYR A 115 9.44 7.38 5.85
N LEU A 116 9.53 7.35 4.51
CA LEU A 116 9.13 8.42 3.59
C LEU A 116 7.80 8.15 2.87
N HIS A 117 7.06 7.11 3.27
CA HIS A 117 5.85 6.63 2.58
C HIS A 117 6.16 6.07 1.17
N ILE A 118 7.41 5.70 0.89
CA ILE A 118 7.78 5.07 -0.38
C ILE A 118 7.66 3.55 -0.20
N PRO A 119 6.99 2.82 -1.10
CA PRO A 119 6.93 1.36 -0.98
C PRO A 119 8.31 0.70 -1.01
N HIS A 120 8.54 -0.36 -0.24
CA HIS A 120 9.83 -1.09 -0.20
C HIS A 120 10.17 -1.82 -1.51
N GLN A 121 11.43 -2.23 -1.71
CA GLN A 121 11.87 -3.07 -2.83
C GLN A 121 12.34 -4.46 -2.34
N PRO A 122 11.67 -5.56 -2.71
CA PRO A 122 10.39 -5.61 -3.43
C PRO A 122 9.23 -5.01 -2.61
N PRO A 123 8.11 -4.60 -3.26
CA PRO A 123 6.95 -4.07 -2.55
C PRO A 123 6.35 -5.11 -1.60
N VAL A 124 5.99 -4.66 -0.40
CA VAL A 124 5.26 -5.46 0.59
C VAL A 124 3.80 -5.01 0.59
N MET A 125 2.94 -5.85 0.03
CA MET A 125 1.53 -5.55 -0.21
C MET A 125 0.67 -6.78 0.00
N SER A 126 -0.60 -6.59 0.33
CA SER A 126 -1.56 -7.69 0.41
C SER A 126 -2.11 -8.08 -0.95
N GLU A 127 -2.79 -9.22 -1.01
CA GLU A 127 -3.79 -9.45 -2.04
C GLU A 127 -4.88 -8.36 -1.98
N THR A 128 -5.46 -8.03 -3.13
CA THR A 128 -6.66 -7.20 -3.18
C THR A 128 -7.86 -8.03 -2.75
N ILE A 129 -8.63 -7.53 -1.78
CA ILE A 129 -9.91 -8.11 -1.39
C ILE A 129 -11.07 -7.28 -1.95
N ARG A 130 -12.20 -7.94 -2.20
CA ARG A 130 -13.49 -7.31 -2.54
C ARG A 130 -14.41 -7.45 -1.34
N ILE A 131 -15.16 -6.41 -1.03
CA ILE A 131 -16.21 -6.45 -0.01
C ILE A 131 -17.48 -5.80 -0.54
N THR A 132 -18.61 -6.11 0.08
CA THR A 132 -19.90 -5.46 -0.20
C THR A 132 -20.43 -4.81 1.07
N VAL A 133 -20.80 -3.54 1.00
CA VAL A 133 -21.39 -2.79 2.12
C VAL A 133 -22.89 -2.61 1.89
N GLN A 134 -23.71 -2.91 2.91
CA GLN A 134 -25.19 -2.84 2.89
C GLN A 134 -25.76 -1.95 4.00
#